data_AF-A0A429HRN0-F1
#
_entry.id   AF-A0A429HRN0-F1
#
_cell.length_a   1.000
_cell.length_b   1.000
_cell.length_c   1.000
_cell.angle_alpha   90.00
_cell.angle_beta   90.00
_cell.angle_gamma   90.00
#
_symmetry.space_group_name_H-M   'P 1'
#
loop_
_entity.id
_entity.type
_entity.pdbx_description
1 polymer ?
#
loop_
_entity_poly.entity_id
_entity_poly.type
_entity_poly.pdbx_seq_one_letter_code
_entity_poly.pdbx_strand_id
1 'polypeptide(L)'
;MLRIRGAALGVALVPAAVAVVLLVGGLTGRIGRADPVTSSTGWDTVRWVVTGIALVVLLLAALVTTVVVRARPALSPSVPIAEESAPDLYRLVRDLADRLEVPAPSAIALTPDCDSWLEDRTHRAHGPPRGKAAGGAGAGAREGARAVQAPVLVIGSPFMWWMRVAELRALLAPVVAGTGPSANPDIAAARRFVRGLDAAVAVSARAKHPLGAPASAFVGWAARLLLRACREHAMEMERCVAAAASERAQNVDYGLRIVAQEQVGLAYAGWDRLLTRVALPAWRLGRWPSRLDAGVVSALTELSRRDRLAEGFTSRLGERPACDLLEEPGAVDRAASLLAARLFHGGPAEPGPDWSPVGWQQYPEEVVDRKWRLEAARLHRVLDALPPFTDGGRPGRAEPGGPEEPGAAGDPDGLVAAGGAADPSGPAAAYGPAVAEGLVAGEPSAGPESSGPTLVRVIERLTAGERASDLVAARLGAELAREERAEAARQAAREPVADGPDAGVTWGDGLADGLPLFPMQPPRTGRELLADHVTAMVCCAAVDTAGAAPGLDWLDGPILLVEGARRSDLGHPVLRLVDDGDAGPLGEWLGEVGVRPEKPVRLV
;
A
#
# COMPACT_ATOMS: atom_id res chain seq x y z
N MET A 1 2.94 -23.95 23.97
CA MET A 1 2.44 -24.28 22.61
C MET A 1 2.44 -25.76 22.26
N LEU A 2 3.58 -26.45 22.29
CA LEU A 2 3.63 -27.87 21.87
C LEU A 2 2.71 -28.78 22.69
N ARG A 3 2.47 -28.43 23.97
CA ARG A 3 1.44 -29.06 24.81
C ARG A 3 0.02 -28.87 24.29
N ILE A 4 -0.32 -27.70 23.73
CA ILE A 4 -1.64 -27.42 23.14
C ILE A 4 -1.82 -28.26 21.86
N ARG A 5 -0.78 -28.32 21.02
CA ARG A 5 -0.75 -29.23 19.86
C ARG A 5 -0.94 -30.68 20.29
N GLY A 6 -0.22 -31.12 21.34
CA GLY A 6 -0.32 -32.47 21.90
C GLY A 6 -1.71 -32.76 22.49
N ALA A 7 -2.31 -31.82 23.20
CA ALA A 7 -3.65 -31.95 23.76
C ALA A 7 -4.71 -32.04 22.65
N ALA A 8 -4.61 -31.21 21.60
CA ALA A 8 -5.50 -31.28 20.45
C ALA A 8 -5.41 -32.64 19.74
N LEU A 9 -4.18 -33.16 19.56
CA LEU A 9 -3.98 -34.52 19.04
C LEU A 9 -4.58 -35.57 19.98
N GLY A 10 -4.37 -35.43 21.29
CA GLY A 10 -4.94 -36.32 22.30
C GLY A 10 -6.47 -36.38 22.21
N VAL A 11 -7.14 -35.22 22.18
CA VAL A 11 -8.60 -35.12 22.01
C VAL A 11 -9.06 -35.81 20.72
N ALA A 12 -8.33 -35.65 19.62
CA ALA A 12 -8.66 -36.31 18.35
C ALA A 12 -8.50 -37.85 18.40
N LEU A 13 -7.60 -38.37 19.25
CA LEU A 13 -7.34 -39.80 19.38
C LEU A 13 -8.25 -40.52 20.39
N VAL A 14 -8.92 -39.79 21.30
CA VAL A 14 -9.80 -40.38 22.34
C VAL A 14 -10.89 -41.30 21.75
N PRO A 15 -11.66 -40.90 20.72
CA PRO A 15 -12.70 -41.78 20.16
C PRO A 15 -12.12 -43.07 19.57
N ALA A 16 -10.93 -43.00 18.96
CA ALA A 16 -10.24 -44.17 18.44
C ALA A 16 -9.77 -45.11 19.55
N ALA A 17 -9.25 -44.56 20.65
CA ALA A 17 -8.89 -45.35 21.83
C ALA A 17 -10.12 -46.06 22.43
N VAL A 18 -11.26 -45.36 22.56
CA VAL A 18 -12.52 -45.95 23.03
C VAL A 18 -13.01 -47.03 22.07
N ALA A 19 -12.97 -46.80 20.75
CA ALA A 19 -13.34 -47.80 19.75
C ALA A 19 -12.48 -49.08 19.88
N VAL A 20 -11.16 -48.93 20.02
CA VAL A 20 -10.23 -50.05 20.23
C VAL A 20 -10.58 -50.81 21.51
N VAL A 21 -10.84 -50.13 22.62
CA VAL A 21 -11.24 -50.77 23.90
C VAL A 21 -12.56 -51.54 23.74
N LEU A 22 -13.56 -50.97 23.05
CA LEU A 22 -14.87 -51.63 22.83
C LEU A 22 -14.77 -52.85 21.89
N LEU A 23 -13.94 -52.77 20.85
CA LEU A 23 -13.69 -53.87 19.93
C LEU A 23 -12.92 -55.01 20.62
N VAL A 24 -11.83 -54.70 21.32
CA VAL A 24 -11.03 -55.69 22.07
C VAL A 24 -11.83 -56.28 23.23
N GLY A 25 -12.59 -55.46 23.95
CA GLY A 25 -13.49 -55.91 25.03
C GLY A 25 -14.59 -56.84 24.53
N GLY A 26 -15.06 -56.65 23.29
CA GLY A 26 -15.98 -57.56 22.62
C GLY A 26 -15.33 -58.88 22.22
N LEU A 27 -14.15 -58.83 21.58
CA LEU A 27 -13.40 -60.02 21.18
C LEU A 27 -12.99 -60.89 22.39
N THR A 28 -12.69 -60.26 23.52
CA THR A 28 -12.30 -60.95 24.77
C THR A 28 -13.50 -61.38 25.62
N GLY A 29 -14.73 -61.08 25.19
CA GLY A 29 -15.96 -61.44 25.91
C GLY A 29 -16.17 -60.70 27.25
N ARG A 30 -15.39 -59.65 27.53
CA ARG A 30 -15.48 -58.86 28.77
C ARG A 30 -16.52 -57.74 28.71
N ILE A 31 -16.87 -57.28 27.51
CA ILE A 31 -17.87 -56.22 27.28
C ILE A 31 -18.91 -56.76 26.30
N GLY A 32 -20.16 -56.89 26.73
CA GLY A 32 -21.27 -57.41 25.90
C GLY A 32 -21.35 -58.94 25.86
N ARG A 33 -21.34 -59.60 27.04
CA ARG A 33 -21.51 -61.06 27.16
C ARG A 33 -22.85 -61.47 26.53
N ALA A 34 -22.81 -62.42 25.60
CA ALA A 34 -23.98 -63.05 25.03
C ALA A 34 -24.67 -63.90 26.10
N ASP A 35 -25.72 -63.37 26.73
CA ASP A 35 -26.75 -64.23 27.31
C ASP A 35 -27.65 -64.69 26.16
N PRO A 36 -27.95 -65.99 26.03
CA PRO A 36 -28.69 -66.55 24.90
C PRO A 36 -30.16 -66.11 24.80
N VAL A 37 -30.64 -65.27 25.74
CA VAL A 37 -32.06 -64.90 25.86
C VAL A 37 -32.32 -63.39 25.69
N THR A 38 -31.30 -62.53 25.68
CA THR A 38 -31.47 -61.06 25.56
C THR A 38 -30.44 -60.42 24.62
N SER A 39 -30.90 -60.14 23.40
CA SER A 39 -30.40 -59.19 22.39
C SER A 39 -28.95 -58.68 22.52
N SER A 40 -28.02 -59.33 21.82
CA SER A 40 -26.65 -58.87 21.53
C SER A 40 -26.59 -57.60 20.65
N THR A 41 -27.70 -57.19 20.05
CA THR A 41 -27.81 -56.13 19.04
C THR A 41 -27.36 -54.75 19.52
N GLY A 42 -27.55 -54.44 20.81
CA GLY A 42 -27.24 -53.11 21.35
C GLY A 42 -25.75 -52.79 21.40
N TRP A 43 -24.92 -53.73 21.89
CA TRP A 43 -23.48 -53.54 22.01
C TRP A 43 -22.76 -53.52 20.67
N ASP A 44 -23.23 -54.31 19.70
CA ASP A 44 -22.69 -54.28 18.34
C ASP A 44 -23.01 -52.94 17.66
N THR A 45 -24.23 -52.42 17.83
CA THR A 45 -24.61 -51.08 17.35
C THR A 45 -23.71 -50.00 17.95
N VAL A 46 -23.47 -50.04 19.27
CA VAL A 46 -22.58 -49.08 19.96
C VAL A 46 -21.15 -49.17 19.42
N ARG A 47 -20.59 -50.37 19.22
CA ARG A 47 -19.25 -50.56 18.64
C ARG A 47 -19.15 -49.93 17.25
N TRP A 48 -20.12 -50.19 16.38
CA TRP A 48 -20.13 -49.64 15.02
C TRP A 48 -20.29 -48.12 15.01
N VAL A 49 -21.17 -47.57 15.86
CA VAL A 49 -21.36 -46.11 15.99
C VAL A 49 -20.08 -45.43 16.49
N VAL A 50 -19.46 -45.94 17.57
CA VAL A 50 -18.22 -45.36 18.12
C VAL A 50 -17.06 -45.47 17.13
N THR A 51 -16.97 -46.58 16.39
CA THR A 51 -15.97 -46.76 15.34
C THR A 51 -16.20 -45.76 14.19
N GLY A 52 -17.44 -45.57 13.76
CA GLY A 52 -17.80 -44.56 12.76
C GLY A 52 -17.44 -43.14 13.21
N ILE A 53 -17.76 -42.77 14.45
CA ILE A 53 -17.39 -41.48 15.03
C ILE A 53 -15.86 -41.33 15.06
N ALA A 54 -15.12 -42.36 15.49
CA ALA A 54 -13.66 -42.34 15.53
C ALA A 54 -13.05 -42.10 14.14
N LEU A 55 -13.55 -42.78 13.12
CA LEU A 55 -13.09 -42.59 11.74
C LEU A 55 -13.36 -41.16 11.25
N VAL A 56 -14.56 -40.62 11.51
CA VAL A 56 -14.90 -39.23 11.13
C VAL A 56 -13.99 -38.22 11.84
N VAL A 57 -13.77 -38.37 13.15
CA VAL A 57 -12.89 -37.47 13.92
C VAL A 57 -11.45 -37.54 13.42
N LEU A 58 -10.92 -38.73 13.13
CA LEU A 58 -9.58 -38.89 12.57
C LEU A 58 -9.46 -38.27 11.17
N LEU A 59 -10.50 -38.41 10.34
CA LEU A 59 -10.53 -37.83 8.99
C LEU A 59 -10.56 -36.30 9.04
N LEU A 60 -11.36 -35.72 9.94
CA LEU A 60 -11.38 -34.28 10.19
C LEU A 60 -10.04 -33.77 10.75
N ALA A 61 -9.43 -34.50 11.69
CA ALA A 61 -8.12 -34.15 12.25
C ALA A 61 -7.01 -34.25 11.18
N ALA A 62 -7.07 -35.26 10.31
CA ALA A 62 -6.16 -35.40 9.18
C ALA A 62 -6.33 -34.27 8.17
N LEU A 63 -7.57 -33.86 7.89
CA LEU A 63 -7.87 -32.71 7.04
C LEU A 63 -7.26 -31.42 7.61
N VAL A 64 -7.54 -31.09 8.87
CA VAL A 64 -6.97 -29.90 9.55
C VAL A 64 -5.44 -29.93 9.51
N THR A 65 -4.84 -31.06 9.89
CA THR A 65 -3.38 -31.23 9.91
C THR A 65 -2.79 -31.07 8.51
N THR A 66 -3.43 -31.63 7.50
CA THR A 66 -2.97 -31.53 6.11
C THR A 66 -3.00 -30.09 5.62
N VAL A 67 -4.08 -29.35 5.93
CA VAL A 67 -4.17 -27.92 5.59
C VAL A 67 -3.10 -27.12 6.33
N VAL A 68 -2.94 -27.31 7.65
CA VAL A 68 -1.91 -26.59 8.44
C VAL A 68 -0.49 -26.84 7.92
N VAL A 69 -0.17 -28.07 7.50
CA VAL A 69 1.17 -28.42 7.00
C VAL A 69 1.40 -27.94 5.56
N ARG A 70 0.34 -27.83 4.75
CA ARG A 70 0.44 -27.46 3.32
C ARG A 70 0.17 -25.99 3.05
N ALA A 71 -0.56 -25.32 3.92
CA ALA A 71 -0.85 -23.89 3.78
C ALA A 71 0.47 -23.14 3.74
N ARG A 72 0.59 -22.20 2.79
CA ARG A 72 1.75 -21.33 2.64
C ARG A 72 1.61 -20.17 3.63
N PRO A 73 2.47 -20.06 4.66
CA PRO A 73 2.50 -18.86 5.49
C PRO A 73 2.76 -17.64 4.63
N ALA A 74 2.18 -16.51 5.05
CA ALA A 74 2.52 -15.23 4.45
C ALA A 74 3.99 -14.92 4.71
N LEU A 75 4.67 -14.39 3.69
CA LEU A 75 6.03 -13.86 3.80
C LEU A 75 5.96 -12.37 3.49
N SER A 76 6.75 -11.60 4.22
CA SER A 76 6.88 -10.17 3.94
C SER A 76 7.52 -9.96 2.56
N PRO A 77 6.88 -9.19 1.67
CA PRO A 77 7.47 -8.79 0.41
C PRO A 77 8.80 -8.07 0.66
N SER A 78 9.87 -8.49 -0.02
CA SER A 78 11.23 -8.00 0.23
C SER A 78 12.13 -8.25 -0.98
N VAL A 79 13.02 -7.32 -1.29
CA VAL A 79 14.02 -7.42 -2.35
C VAL A 79 15.16 -8.35 -1.89
N PRO A 80 15.37 -9.54 -2.50
CA PRO A 80 16.48 -10.41 -2.13
C PRO A 80 17.81 -9.76 -2.51
N ILE A 81 18.80 -9.86 -1.64
CA ILE A 81 20.16 -9.35 -1.89
C ILE A 81 21.08 -10.53 -2.13
N ALA A 82 21.59 -10.64 -3.35
CA ALA A 82 22.56 -11.68 -3.70
C ALA A 82 23.91 -11.39 -3.01
N GLU A 83 24.62 -12.43 -2.60
CA GLU A 83 25.93 -12.26 -1.94
C GLU A 83 26.94 -11.53 -2.84
N GLU A 84 26.90 -11.78 -4.14
CA GLU A 84 27.70 -11.08 -5.15
C GLU A 84 27.41 -9.58 -5.24
N SER A 85 26.19 -9.14 -4.93
CA SER A 85 25.80 -7.72 -4.94
C SER A 85 26.09 -6.98 -3.64
N ALA A 86 26.48 -7.68 -2.57
CA ALA A 86 26.70 -7.10 -1.25
C ALA A 86 27.71 -7.89 -0.39
N PRO A 87 28.91 -8.21 -0.89
CA PRO A 87 29.85 -9.08 -0.20
C PRO A 87 30.26 -8.51 1.18
N ASP A 88 30.39 -7.18 1.27
CA ASP A 88 30.72 -6.48 2.51
C ASP A 88 29.62 -6.59 3.57
N LEU A 89 28.35 -6.49 3.17
CA LEU A 89 27.22 -6.67 4.06
C LEU A 89 27.15 -8.11 4.60
N TYR A 90 27.33 -9.10 3.72
CA TYR A 90 27.36 -10.51 4.12
C TYR A 90 28.51 -10.80 5.07
N ARG A 91 29.70 -10.22 4.85
CA ARG A 91 30.83 -10.36 5.77
C ARG A 91 30.54 -9.73 7.13
N LEU A 92 30.00 -8.51 7.15
CA LEU A 92 29.62 -7.84 8.40
C LEU A 92 28.63 -8.68 9.22
N VAL A 93 27.62 -9.28 8.57
CA VAL A 93 26.62 -10.11 9.23
C VAL A 93 27.22 -11.43 9.73
N ARG A 94 28.14 -12.04 8.99
CA ARG A 94 28.87 -13.26 9.42
C ARG A 94 29.78 -12.97 10.61
N ASP A 95 30.57 -11.90 10.55
CA ASP A 95 31.43 -11.47 11.65
C ASP A 95 30.62 -11.19 12.92
N LEU A 96 29.42 -10.61 12.75
CA LEU A 96 28.49 -10.37 13.84
C LEU A 96 27.93 -11.69 14.42
N ALA A 97 27.54 -12.64 13.58
CA ALA A 97 27.07 -13.95 14.01
C ALA A 97 28.16 -14.74 14.77
N ASP A 98 29.40 -14.68 14.28
CA ASP A 98 30.56 -15.31 14.90
C ASP A 98 30.84 -14.71 16.28
N ARG A 99 30.83 -13.37 16.41
CA ARG A 99 30.99 -12.67 17.70
C ARG A 99 29.89 -12.99 18.72
N LEU A 100 28.69 -13.25 18.23
CA LEU A 100 27.53 -13.59 19.06
C LEU A 100 27.42 -15.10 19.33
N GLU A 101 28.31 -15.92 18.75
CA GLU A 101 28.29 -17.39 18.83
C GLU A 101 26.94 -17.98 18.40
N VAL A 102 26.39 -17.48 17.30
CA VAL A 102 25.11 -17.94 16.73
C VAL A 102 25.26 -18.33 15.26
N PRO A 103 24.36 -19.19 14.72
CA PRO A 103 24.39 -19.51 13.30
C PRO A 103 24.17 -18.27 12.43
N ALA A 104 25.00 -18.07 11.40
CA ALA A 104 24.79 -16.99 10.45
C ALA A 104 23.42 -17.11 9.74
N PRO A 105 22.72 -15.99 9.46
CA PRO A 105 21.53 -15.98 8.61
C PRO A 105 21.80 -16.62 7.24
N SER A 106 20.78 -17.25 6.65
CA SER A 106 20.94 -17.97 5.38
C SER A 106 21.02 -17.07 4.15
N ALA A 107 20.38 -15.90 4.21
CA ALA A 107 20.37 -14.88 3.16
C ALA A 107 20.00 -13.52 3.78
N ILE A 108 20.16 -12.46 2.99
CA ILE A 108 19.75 -11.10 3.32
C ILE A 108 18.71 -10.61 2.31
N ALA A 109 17.69 -9.90 2.78
CA ALA A 109 16.71 -9.22 1.95
C ALA A 109 16.39 -7.82 2.49
N LEU A 110 15.99 -6.90 1.63
CA LEU A 110 15.56 -5.55 2.01
C LEU A 110 14.05 -5.37 1.89
N THR A 111 13.47 -4.59 2.78
CA THR A 111 12.06 -4.18 2.73
C THR A 111 11.96 -2.65 2.79
N PRO A 112 11.02 -2.00 2.09
CA PRO A 112 10.83 -0.55 2.17
C PRO A 112 10.06 -0.18 3.45
N ASP A 113 10.67 -0.49 4.60
CA ASP A 113 10.13 -0.27 5.94
C ASP A 113 11.27 0.10 6.90
N CYS A 114 10.97 0.78 8.00
CA CYS A 114 11.95 1.17 9.01
C CYS A 114 12.08 0.11 10.13
N ASP A 115 12.12 -1.17 9.77
CA ASP A 115 12.25 -2.29 10.72
C ASP A 115 13.23 -3.36 10.22
N SER A 116 13.71 -4.23 11.12
CA SER A 116 14.57 -5.36 10.75
C SER A 116 14.27 -6.58 11.62
N TRP A 117 14.19 -7.75 10.99
CA TRP A 117 13.80 -8.99 11.67
C TRP A 117 14.36 -10.24 10.98
N LEU A 118 14.13 -11.40 11.60
CA LEU A 118 14.46 -12.70 11.03
C LEU A 118 13.20 -13.35 10.46
N GLU A 119 13.22 -13.68 9.18
CA GLU A 119 12.13 -14.33 8.48
C GLU A 119 12.42 -15.82 8.24
N ASP A 120 11.59 -16.71 8.81
CA ASP A 120 11.70 -18.14 8.56
C ASP A 120 11.06 -18.52 7.22
N ARG A 121 11.92 -18.68 6.20
CA ARG A 121 11.53 -19.12 4.84
C ARG A 121 11.60 -20.64 4.65
N THR A 122 11.87 -21.41 5.71
CA THR A 122 12.08 -22.86 5.63
C THR A 122 10.78 -23.69 5.60
N HIS A 123 9.62 -23.02 5.62
CA HIS A 123 8.33 -23.72 5.63
C HIS A 123 8.18 -24.63 4.41
N ARG A 124 7.71 -25.87 4.65
CA ARG A 124 7.63 -26.93 3.64
C ARG A 124 6.86 -26.53 2.38
N ALA A 125 5.91 -25.62 2.52
CA ALA A 125 5.05 -25.14 1.44
C ALA A 125 5.78 -24.17 0.47
N HIS A 126 6.94 -23.61 0.86
CA HIS A 126 7.79 -22.77 0.01
C HIS A 126 8.87 -23.57 -0.73
N GLY A 127 9.06 -24.86 -0.41
CA GLY A 127 9.94 -25.73 -1.19
C GLY A 127 9.33 -26.06 -2.57
N PRO A 128 10.15 -26.34 -3.59
CA PRO A 128 9.66 -26.72 -4.91
C PRO A 128 8.68 -27.90 -4.80
N PRO A 129 7.57 -27.89 -5.57
CA PRO A 129 6.60 -28.98 -5.54
C PRO A 129 7.31 -30.30 -5.84
N ARG A 130 7.02 -31.35 -5.07
CA ARG A 130 7.59 -32.67 -5.29
C ARG A 130 7.10 -33.23 -6.63
N GLY A 131 7.85 -32.96 -7.69
CA GLY A 131 7.62 -33.48 -9.04
C GLY A 131 8.95 -33.88 -9.69
N LYS A 132 9.15 -35.19 -9.86
CA LYS A 132 10.12 -35.84 -10.77
C LYS A 132 11.61 -35.49 -10.59
N ALA A 133 12.16 -35.72 -9.39
CA ALA A 133 13.54 -36.22 -9.35
C ALA A 133 13.50 -37.69 -9.77
N ALA A 134 13.87 -37.96 -11.01
CA ALA A 134 14.02 -39.30 -11.54
C ALA A 134 14.99 -40.11 -10.67
N GLY A 135 14.61 -41.37 -10.42
CA GLY A 135 15.53 -42.50 -10.20
C GLY A 135 16.48 -42.45 -8.99
N GLY A 136 16.16 -43.24 -7.98
CA GLY A 136 17.17 -43.99 -7.21
C GLY A 136 17.92 -43.24 -6.11
N ALA A 137 17.54 -43.52 -4.85
CA ALA A 137 18.41 -43.78 -3.70
C ALA A 137 17.75 -43.33 -2.38
N GLY A 138 17.59 -44.29 -1.47
CA GLY A 138 17.62 -44.10 -0.02
C GLY A 138 16.52 -43.26 0.63
N ALA A 139 15.49 -43.92 1.15
CA ALA A 139 14.57 -43.35 2.14
C ALA A 139 15.28 -42.93 3.46
N GLY A 140 16.55 -43.29 3.67
CA GLY A 140 17.35 -42.95 4.87
C GLY A 140 18.28 -41.75 4.76
N ALA A 141 18.47 -41.14 3.58
CA ALA A 141 19.40 -39.99 3.41
C ALA A 141 18.70 -38.61 3.47
N ARG A 142 17.37 -38.58 3.42
CA ARG A 142 16.57 -37.33 3.35
C ARG A 142 16.25 -36.70 4.71
N GLU A 143 16.46 -37.41 5.81
CA GLU A 143 16.30 -36.87 7.16
C GLU A 143 17.57 -36.17 7.68
N GLY A 144 18.76 -36.57 7.19
CA GLY A 144 20.04 -35.98 7.60
C GLY A 144 20.45 -34.71 6.83
N ALA A 145 19.93 -34.48 5.62
CA ALA A 145 20.29 -33.32 4.78
C ALA A 145 19.37 -32.10 4.95
N ARG A 146 18.33 -32.18 5.80
CA ARG A 146 17.61 -30.99 6.28
C ARG A 146 18.39 -30.38 7.44
N ALA A 147 19.58 -29.86 7.15
CA ALA A 147 20.16 -28.86 8.01
C ALA A 147 19.09 -27.80 8.27
N VAL A 148 18.88 -27.45 9.54
CA VAL A 148 18.01 -26.35 9.95
C VAL A 148 18.54 -25.11 9.24
N GLN A 149 17.98 -24.77 8.08
CA GLN A 149 18.38 -23.58 7.36
C GLN A 149 18.10 -22.39 8.28
N ALA A 150 19.12 -21.58 8.52
CA ALA A 150 18.99 -20.38 9.32
C ALA A 150 17.94 -19.45 8.68
N PRO A 151 17.23 -18.63 9.47
CA PRO A 151 16.28 -17.68 8.92
C PRO A 151 16.98 -16.65 8.01
N VAL A 152 16.20 -15.99 7.15
CA VAL A 152 16.66 -14.88 6.32
C VAL A 152 16.64 -13.60 7.13
N LEU A 153 17.71 -12.81 7.08
CA LEU A 153 17.76 -11.49 7.69
C LEU A 153 17.07 -10.49 6.78
N VAL A 154 15.97 -9.90 7.24
CA VAL A 154 15.28 -8.81 6.53
C VAL A 154 15.67 -7.49 7.16
N ILE A 155 16.17 -6.56 6.35
CA ILE A 155 16.64 -5.24 6.79
C ILE A 155 15.78 -4.16 6.14
N GLY A 156 15.42 -3.14 6.89
CA GLY A 156 14.76 -1.95 6.38
C GLY A 156 15.66 -1.20 5.41
N SER A 157 15.23 -1.00 4.17
CA SER A 157 16.01 -0.26 3.16
C SER A 157 16.38 1.16 3.60
N PRO A 158 15.54 1.93 4.33
CA PRO A 158 15.93 3.24 4.80
C PRO A 158 17.15 3.20 5.74
N PHE A 159 17.35 2.11 6.49
CA PHE A 159 18.52 1.96 7.36
C PHE A 159 19.82 1.84 6.57
N MET A 160 19.79 1.23 5.38
CA MET A 160 20.97 1.15 4.52
C MET A 160 21.43 2.55 4.11
N TRP A 161 20.52 3.47 3.79
CA TRP A 161 20.89 4.83 3.38
C TRP A 161 21.14 5.80 4.53
N TRP A 162 20.41 5.67 5.64
CA TRP A 162 20.49 6.61 6.75
C TRP A 162 21.59 6.29 7.76
N MET A 163 21.80 5.01 8.06
CA MET A 163 22.71 4.60 9.12
C MET A 163 24.15 4.52 8.64
N ARG A 164 25.08 4.77 9.57
CA ARG A 164 26.50 4.45 9.38
C ARG A 164 26.72 2.96 9.58
N VAL A 165 27.77 2.41 8.98
CA VAL A 165 28.09 0.98 9.07
C VAL A 165 28.12 0.49 10.52
N ALA A 166 28.67 1.30 11.44
CA ALA A 166 28.75 0.96 12.86
C ALA A 166 27.39 0.98 13.57
N GLU A 167 26.52 1.93 13.22
CA GLU A 167 25.16 2.05 13.74
C GLU A 167 24.28 0.89 13.23
N LEU A 168 24.36 0.58 11.93
CA LEU A 168 23.64 -0.56 11.35
C LEU A 168 24.08 -1.87 12.02
N ARG A 169 25.37 -2.07 12.23
CA ARG A 169 25.89 -3.26 12.94
C ARG A 169 25.33 -3.36 14.36
N ALA A 170 25.27 -2.24 15.09
CA ALA A 170 24.69 -2.21 16.42
C ALA A 170 23.16 -2.45 16.42
N LEU A 171 22.45 -1.95 15.40
CA LEU A 171 21.02 -2.22 15.18
C LEU A 171 20.76 -3.71 14.89
N LEU A 172 21.58 -4.33 14.04
CA LEU A 172 21.42 -5.71 13.60
C LEU A 172 21.86 -6.73 14.65
N ALA A 173 22.73 -6.37 15.60
CA ALA A 173 23.23 -7.26 16.65
C ALA A 173 22.14 -8.06 17.39
N PRO A 174 21.10 -7.44 17.98
CA PRO A 174 20.01 -8.18 18.61
C PRO A 174 19.19 -9.03 17.63
N VAL A 175 19.05 -8.60 16.37
CA VAL A 175 18.32 -9.35 15.34
C VAL A 175 19.09 -10.61 14.96
N VAL A 176 20.39 -10.49 14.66
CA VAL A 176 21.28 -11.61 14.33
C VAL A 176 21.43 -12.56 15.51
N ALA A 177 21.51 -12.06 16.76
CA ALA A 177 21.49 -12.91 17.96
C ALA A 177 20.24 -13.82 18.03
N GLY A 178 19.12 -13.38 17.45
CA GLY A 178 17.87 -14.14 17.34
C GLY A 178 17.97 -15.41 16.47
N THR A 179 19.03 -15.59 15.69
CA THR A 179 19.28 -16.82 14.93
C THR A 179 19.57 -18.01 15.86
N GLY A 180 20.18 -17.78 17.02
CA GLY A 180 20.44 -18.79 18.05
C GLY A 180 19.15 -19.45 18.54
N PRO A 181 18.19 -18.68 19.11
CA PRO A 181 16.86 -19.20 19.45
C PRO A 181 16.12 -19.81 18.26
N SER A 182 16.30 -19.28 17.05
CA SER A 182 15.68 -19.82 15.83
C SER A 182 16.22 -21.20 15.44
N ALA A 183 17.45 -21.54 15.84
CA ALA A 183 18.04 -22.87 15.67
C ALA A 183 17.53 -23.89 16.70
N ASN A 184 16.90 -23.45 17.80
CA ASN A 184 16.33 -24.36 18.78
C ASN A 184 15.13 -25.12 18.18
N PRO A 185 15.13 -26.46 18.19
CA PRO A 185 14.10 -27.26 17.52
C PRO A 185 12.70 -27.02 18.07
N ASP A 186 12.55 -26.76 19.38
CA ASP A 186 11.26 -26.54 20.02
C ASP A 186 10.67 -25.17 19.67
N ILE A 187 11.50 -24.12 19.67
CA ILE A 187 11.11 -22.76 19.27
C ILE A 187 10.73 -22.76 17.79
N ALA A 188 11.56 -23.36 16.94
CA ALA A 188 11.29 -23.47 15.52
C ALA A 188 10.00 -24.28 15.24
N ALA A 189 9.77 -25.38 15.96
CA ALA A 189 8.54 -26.17 15.83
C ALA A 189 7.30 -25.39 16.30
N ALA A 190 7.42 -24.61 17.38
CA ALA A 190 6.37 -23.74 17.89
C ALA A 190 5.99 -22.64 16.88
N ARG A 191 6.98 -21.92 16.32
CA ARG A 191 6.76 -20.89 15.28
C ARG A 191 6.13 -21.46 14.02
N ARG A 192 6.63 -22.59 13.50
CA ARG A 192 6.03 -23.28 12.34
C ARG A 192 4.58 -23.69 12.60
N PHE A 193 4.27 -24.14 13.81
CA PHE A 193 2.90 -24.50 14.18
C PHE A 193 1.97 -23.29 14.15
N VAL A 194 2.36 -22.16 14.76
CA VAL A 194 1.56 -20.93 14.76
C VAL A 194 1.39 -20.37 13.35
N ARG A 195 2.47 -20.27 12.58
CA ARG A 195 2.44 -19.80 11.17
C ARG A 195 1.58 -20.70 10.29
N GLY A 196 1.63 -22.02 10.48
CA GLY A 196 0.79 -22.97 9.74
C GLY A 196 -0.69 -22.86 10.10
N LEU A 197 -1.02 -22.58 11.37
CA LEU A 197 -2.40 -22.33 11.79
C LEU A 197 -2.94 -21.02 11.18
N ASP A 198 -2.15 -19.95 11.19
CA ASP A 198 -2.51 -18.67 10.57
C ASP A 198 -2.73 -18.82 9.06
N ALA A 199 -1.81 -19.50 8.37
CA ALA A 199 -1.95 -19.85 6.97
C ALA A 199 -3.23 -20.67 6.70
N ALA A 200 -3.58 -21.62 7.58
CA ALA A 200 -4.81 -22.39 7.46
C ALA A 200 -6.08 -21.53 7.61
N VAL A 201 -6.06 -20.51 8.48
CA VAL A 201 -7.14 -19.52 8.56
C VAL A 201 -7.27 -18.77 7.25
N ALA A 202 -6.17 -18.27 6.67
CA ALA A 202 -6.18 -17.54 5.41
C ALA A 202 -6.67 -18.40 4.22
N VAL A 203 -6.29 -19.67 4.15
CA VAL A 203 -6.78 -20.63 3.14
C VAL A 203 -8.28 -20.88 3.32
N SER A 204 -8.75 -21.04 4.57
CA SER A 204 -10.17 -21.28 4.85
C SER A 204 -11.06 -20.09 4.48
N ALA A 205 -10.58 -18.86 4.66
CA ALA A 205 -11.30 -17.63 4.32
C ALA A 205 -11.44 -17.42 2.81
N ARG A 206 -10.48 -17.90 2.01
CA ARG A 206 -10.46 -17.78 0.54
C ARG A 206 -11.28 -18.86 -0.20
N ALA A 207 -11.82 -19.84 0.51
CA ALA A 207 -12.54 -20.96 -0.11
C ALA A 207 -13.91 -20.49 -0.68
N LYS A 208 -14.00 -20.30 -2.00
CA LYS A 208 -15.21 -19.83 -2.70
C LYS A 208 -16.21 -20.95 -3.10
N HIS A 209 -15.87 -22.24 -2.97
CA HIS A 209 -16.69 -23.33 -3.51
C HIS A 209 -17.77 -23.82 -2.53
N PRO A 210 -19.07 -23.83 -2.90
CA PRO A 210 -20.17 -24.15 -1.98
C PRO A 210 -20.12 -25.59 -1.45
N LEU A 211 -19.67 -26.54 -2.27
CA LEU A 211 -19.52 -27.94 -1.86
C LEU A 211 -18.37 -28.19 -0.85
N GLY A 212 -17.40 -27.27 -0.76
CA GLY A 212 -16.27 -27.36 0.19
C GLY A 212 -16.45 -26.48 1.44
N ALA A 213 -17.49 -25.65 1.48
CA ALA A 213 -17.76 -24.67 2.52
C ALA A 213 -17.82 -25.25 3.96
N PRO A 214 -18.46 -26.39 4.25
CA PRO A 214 -18.50 -26.89 5.63
C PRO A 214 -17.13 -27.39 6.10
N ALA A 215 -16.34 -28.00 5.21
CA ALA A 215 -15.01 -28.49 5.52
C ALA A 215 -14.02 -27.34 5.74
N SER A 216 -14.04 -26.31 4.89
CA SER A 216 -13.21 -25.11 5.07
C SER A 216 -13.62 -24.33 6.33
N ALA A 217 -14.92 -24.18 6.60
CA ALA A 217 -15.42 -23.54 7.81
C ALA A 217 -14.95 -24.26 9.09
N PHE A 218 -15.00 -25.60 9.10
CA PHE A 218 -14.49 -26.40 10.22
C PHE A 218 -12.98 -26.22 10.41
N VAL A 219 -12.19 -26.27 9.33
CA VAL A 219 -10.73 -26.03 9.39
C VAL A 219 -10.43 -24.64 9.94
N GLY A 220 -11.12 -23.61 9.44
CA GLY A 220 -10.95 -22.24 9.90
C GLY A 220 -11.39 -22.03 11.35
N TRP A 221 -12.43 -22.72 11.82
CA TRP A 221 -12.85 -22.72 13.22
C TRP A 221 -11.81 -23.37 14.13
N ALA A 222 -11.35 -24.58 13.78
CA ALA A 222 -10.34 -25.31 14.55
C ALA A 222 -9.00 -24.55 14.61
N ALA A 223 -8.55 -23.99 13.49
CA ALA A 223 -7.33 -23.20 13.42
C ALA A 223 -7.42 -21.93 14.30
N ARG A 224 -8.54 -21.19 14.23
CA ARG A 224 -8.79 -20.02 15.08
C ARG A 224 -8.82 -20.36 16.57
N LEU A 225 -9.43 -21.49 16.93
CA LEU A 225 -9.47 -21.96 18.33
C LEU A 225 -8.05 -22.25 18.85
N LEU A 226 -7.24 -22.97 18.06
CA LEU A 226 -5.86 -23.29 18.43
C LEU A 226 -4.96 -22.04 18.48
N LEU A 227 -5.15 -21.09 17.56
CA LEU A 227 -4.44 -19.80 17.59
C LEU A 227 -4.78 -19.00 18.86
N ARG A 228 -6.06 -18.91 19.22
CA ARG A 228 -6.50 -18.24 20.44
C ARG A 228 -5.85 -18.86 21.68
N ALA A 229 -5.79 -20.20 21.75
CA ALA A 229 -5.13 -20.90 22.84
C ALA A 229 -3.60 -20.68 22.86
N CYS A 230 -2.97 -20.52 21.70
CA CYS A 230 -1.52 -20.29 21.60
C CYS A 230 -1.10 -18.84 21.84
N ARG A 231 -2.01 -17.86 21.72
CA ARG A 231 -1.70 -16.42 21.67
C ARG A 231 -0.79 -15.93 22.81
N GLU A 232 -1.16 -16.19 24.07
CA GLU A 232 -0.37 -15.73 25.23
C GLU A 232 1.00 -16.40 25.29
N HIS A 233 1.03 -17.72 25.12
CA HIS A 233 2.27 -18.49 25.05
C HIS A 233 3.18 -18.05 23.89
N ALA A 234 2.61 -17.53 22.79
CA ALA A 234 3.37 -17.00 21.66
C ALA A 234 3.98 -15.67 21.99
N MET A 235 3.20 -14.75 22.55
CA MET A 235 3.72 -13.47 22.99
C MET A 235 4.82 -13.64 24.04
N GLU A 236 4.64 -14.53 25.02
CA GLU A 236 5.64 -14.77 26.05
C GLU A 236 6.91 -15.41 25.47
N MET A 237 6.77 -16.43 24.61
CA MET A 237 7.92 -17.04 23.93
C MET A 237 8.71 -16.01 23.11
N GLU A 238 8.04 -15.20 22.28
CA GLU A 238 8.72 -14.20 21.45
C GLU A 238 9.37 -13.09 22.30
N ARG A 239 8.74 -12.68 23.41
CA ARG A 239 9.35 -11.73 24.37
C ARG A 239 10.60 -12.31 25.02
N CYS A 240 10.57 -13.57 25.47
CA CYS A 240 11.74 -14.23 26.04
C CYS A 240 12.86 -14.39 25.01
N VAL A 241 12.52 -14.74 23.76
CA VAL A 241 13.48 -14.81 22.66
C VAL A 241 14.12 -13.45 22.38
N ALA A 242 13.32 -12.39 22.30
CA ALA A 242 13.80 -11.03 22.09
C ALA A 242 14.69 -10.56 23.25
N ALA A 243 14.30 -10.84 24.50
CA ALA A 243 15.10 -10.51 25.68
C ALA A 243 16.46 -11.23 25.68
N ALA A 244 16.46 -12.55 25.42
CA ALA A 244 17.69 -13.34 25.35
C ALA A 244 18.60 -12.91 24.19
N ALA A 245 18.02 -12.57 23.04
CA ALA A 245 18.77 -12.05 21.90
C ALA A 245 19.37 -10.66 22.20
N SER A 246 18.62 -9.78 22.88
CA SER A 246 19.08 -8.46 23.30
C SER A 246 20.18 -8.54 24.35
N GLU A 247 20.06 -9.45 25.33
CA GLU A 247 21.08 -9.73 26.35
C GLU A 247 22.39 -10.22 25.71
N ARG A 248 22.31 -11.20 24.81
CA ARG A 248 23.47 -11.68 24.06
C ARG A 248 24.16 -10.59 23.24
N ALA A 249 23.36 -9.69 22.65
CA ALA A 249 23.87 -8.56 21.88
C ALA A 249 24.45 -7.42 22.74
N GLN A 250 24.32 -7.44 24.08
CA GLN A 250 24.87 -6.37 24.94
C GLN A 250 26.40 -6.24 24.81
N ASN A 251 27.09 -7.35 24.55
CA ASN A 251 28.54 -7.37 24.40
C ASN A 251 29.02 -6.80 23.06
N VAL A 252 28.10 -6.46 22.15
CA VAL A 252 28.41 -5.90 20.82
C VAL A 252 27.94 -4.45 20.78
N ASP A 253 28.90 -3.53 20.85
CA ASP A 253 28.72 -2.08 20.63
C ASP A 253 27.57 -1.43 21.40
N TYR A 254 27.48 -1.75 22.69
CA TYR A 254 26.43 -1.25 23.58
C TYR A 254 26.19 0.26 23.47
N GLY A 255 27.26 1.08 23.39
CA GLY A 255 27.16 2.53 23.25
C GLY A 255 26.54 2.98 21.93
N LEU A 256 26.89 2.33 20.81
CA LEU A 256 26.33 2.63 19.49
C LEU A 256 24.88 2.15 19.36
N ARG A 257 24.44 1.20 20.18
CA ARG A 257 23.06 0.71 20.17
C ARG A 257 22.06 1.79 20.59
N ILE A 258 22.40 2.61 21.58
CA ILE A 258 21.54 3.73 22.02
C ILE A 258 21.39 4.73 20.88
N VAL A 259 22.51 5.12 20.27
CA VAL A 259 22.54 6.02 19.11
C VAL A 259 21.72 5.44 17.96
N ALA A 260 21.91 4.15 17.64
CA ALA A 260 21.17 3.47 16.58
C ALA A 260 19.65 3.50 16.81
N GLN A 261 19.18 3.32 18.05
CA GLN A 261 17.75 3.38 18.37
C GLN A 261 17.16 4.78 18.18
N GLU A 262 17.89 5.83 18.55
CA GLU A 262 17.48 7.23 18.26
C GLU A 262 17.38 7.47 16.75
N GLN A 263 18.34 6.91 15.98
CA GLN A 263 18.32 7.01 14.52
C GLN A 263 17.15 6.25 13.88
N VAL A 264 16.65 5.17 14.49
CA VAL A 264 15.43 4.48 14.01
C VAL A 264 14.22 5.39 14.11
N GLY A 265 14.01 6.05 15.26
CA GLY A 265 12.88 6.97 15.43
C GLY A 265 12.91 8.14 14.44
N LEU A 266 14.11 8.67 14.19
CA LEU A 266 14.32 9.71 13.20
C LEU A 266 14.04 9.19 11.77
N ALA A 267 14.55 8.01 11.43
CA ALA A 267 14.32 7.36 10.14
C ALA A 267 12.82 7.18 9.85
N TYR A 268 12.04 6.73 10.82
CA TYR A 268 10.57 6.62 10.70
C TYR A 268 9.92 7.96 10.37
N ALA A 269 10.27 9.03 11.08
CA ALA A 269 9.70 10.35 10.86
C ALA A 269 10.03 10.90 9.46
N GLY A 270 11.27 10.69 8.99
CA GLY A 270 11.68 11.06 7.64
C GLY A 270 11.01 10.23 6.56
N TRP A 271 10.92 8.91 6.76
CA TRP A 271 10.28 7.98 5.85
C TRP A 271 8.81 8.29 5.66
N ASP A 272 8.05 8.48 6.74
CA ASP A 272 6.62 8.80 6.68
C ASP A 272 6.37 10.11 5.92
N ARG A 273 7.13 11.16 6.21
CA ARG A 273 7.04 12.44 5.49
C ARG A 273 7.39 12.29 4.02
N LEU A 274 8.45 11.54 3.70
CA LEU A 274 8.85 11.28 2.33
C LEU A 274 7.74 10.54 1.57
N LEU A 275 7.16 9.49 2.16
CA LEU A 275 6.08 8.72 1.53
C LEU A 275 4.84 9.58 1.30
N THR A 276 4.42 10.35 2.31
CA THR A 276 3.15 11.09 2.29
C THR A 276 3.22 12.41 1.52
N ARG A 277 4.36 13.12 1.58
CA ARG A 277 4.54 14.47 1.00
C ARG A 277 5.24 14.46 -0.35
N VAL A 278 6.03 13.43 -0.66
CA VAL A 278 6.85 13.36 -1.88
C VAL A 278 6.49 12.15 -2.74
N ALA A 279 6.54 10.93 -2.22
CA ALA A 279 6.32 9.74 -3.05
C ALA A 279 4.86 9.65 -3.54
N LEU A 280 3.88 9.90 -2.67
CA LEU A 280 2.46 9.80 -3.01
C LEU A 280 2.03 10.73 -4.17
N PRO A 281 2.40 12.02 -4.21
CA PRO A 281 2.17 12.86 -5.39
C PRO A 281 2.69 12.25 -6.70
N ALA A 282 3.90 11.70 -6.70
CA ALA A 282 4.46 11.06 -7.89
C ALA A 282 3.64 9.82 -8.29
N TRP A 283 3.32 8.95 -7.33
CA TRP A 283 2.58 7.72 -7.57
C TRP A 283 1.20 7.98 -8.19
N ARG A 284 0.47 8.98 -7.69
CA ARG A 284 -0.82 9.38 -8.27
C ARG A 284 -0.73 9.86 -9.73
N LEU A 285 0.45 10.31 -10.17
CA LEU A 285 0.69 10.74 -11.55
C LEU A 285 1.23 9.63 -12.47
N GLY A 286 1.26 8.38 -11.99
CA GLY A 286 1.86 7.28 -12.73
C GLY A 286 3.40 7.34 -12.77
N ARG A 287 4.01 8.05 -11.81
CA ARG A 287 5.47 8.20 -11.69
C ARG A 287 5.94 7.60 -10.37
N TRP A 288 7.19 7.21 -10.28
CA TRP A 288 7.76 6.75 -9.01
C TRP A 288 9.22 7.19 -8.85
N PRO A 289 9.62 7.72 -7.68
CA PRO A 289 11.00 8.15 -7.47
C PRO A 289 11.96 6.96 -7.55
N SER A 290 12.89 6.97 -8.50
CA SER A 290 13.82 5.85 -8.72
C SER A 290 14.89 5.70 -7.64
N ARG A 291 15.05 6.69 -6.76
CA ARG A 291 16.02 6.74 -5.67
C ARG A 291 15.36 7.17 -4.36
N LEU A 292 14.35 6.42 -3.94
CA LEU A 292 13.49 6.75 -2.81
C LEU A 292 14.26 6.75 -1.49
N ASP A 293 15.07 5.73 -1.23
CA ASP A 293 15.88 5.63 -0.01
C ASP A 293 16.94 6.75 0.05
N ALA A 294 17.52 7.16 -1.08
CA ALA A 294 18.38 8.35 -1.13
C ALA A 294 17.61 9.65 -0.80
N GLY A 295 16.31 9.69 -1.10
CA GLY A 295 15.43 10.79 -0.71
C GLY A 295 15.26 10.90 0.81
N VAL A 296 15.30 9.78 1.54
CA VAL A 296 15.23 9.76 3.01
C VAL A 296 16.39 10.54 3.62
N VAL A 297 17.60 10.35 3.10
CA VAL A 297 18.78 11.10 3.57
C VAL A 297 18.59 12.60 3.42
N SER A 298 18.01 13.01 2.29
CA SER A 298 17.75 14.42 2.01
C SER A 298 16.67 14.99 2.94
N ALA A 299 15.60 14.23 3.17
CA ALA A 299 14.54 14.58 4.12
C ALA A 299 15.06 14.71 5.56
N LEU A 300 15.87 13.77 6.01
CA LEU A 300 16.41 13.77 7.37
C LEU A 300 17.48 14.85 7.56
N THR A 301 18.23 15.19 6.52
CA THR A 301 19.16 16.32 6.54
C THR A 301 18.42 17.65 6.60
N GLU A 302 17.29 17.79 5.90
CA GLU A 302 16.40 18.96 6.02
C GLU A 302 15.77 19.03 7.41
N LEU A 303 15.29 17.90 7.96
CA LEU A 303 14.70 17.83 9.30
C LEU A 303 15.71 18.22 10.38
N SER A 304 16.92 17.67 10.33
CA SER A 304 17.99 18.02 11.27
C SER A 304 18.36 19.51 11.19
N ARG A 305 18.39 20.09 9.99
CA ARG A 305 18.64 21.54 9.82
C ARG A 305 17.55 22.41 10.45
N ARG A 306 16.27 22.04 10.33
CA ARG A 306 15.14 22.81 10.88
C ARG A 306 15.02 22.70 12.39
N ASP A 307 15.12 21.47 12.88
CA ASP A 307 14.91 21.16 14.29
C ASP A 307 16.20 21.31 15.12
N ARG A 308 17.31 21.72 14.48
CA ARG A 308 18.66 21.81 15.08
C ARG A 308 19.02 20.52 15.83
N LEU A 309 18.69 19.37 15.25
CA LEU A 309 18.92 18.07 15.87
C LEU A 309 20.43 17.82 16.01
N ALA A 310 20.91 18.00 17.24
CA ALA A 310 22.18 17.57 17.83
C ALA A 310 23.51 18.21 17.35
N GLU A 311 24.40 18.44 18.31
CA GLU A 311 25.84 18.65 18.08
C GLU A 311 26.45 17.39 17.40
N GLY A 312 27.30 17.56 16.39
CA GLY A 312 27.99 16.45 15.71
C GLY A 312 27.29 15.81 14.50
N PHE A 313 26.16 16.36 14.04
CA PHE A 313 25.44 15.88 12.85
C PHE A 313 26.30 15.89 11.57
N THR A 314 27.03 16.98 11.33
CA THR A 314 27.90 17.15 10.15
C THR A 314 29.07 16.17 10.15
N SER A 315 29.67 15.90 11.31
CA SER A 315 30.72 14.88 11.44
C SER A 315 30.19 13.47 11.16
N ARG A 316 28.98 13.14 11.65
CA ARG A 316 28.34 11.84 11.39
C ARG A 316 28.06 11.62 9.90
N LEU A 317 27.61 12.65 9.18
CA LEU A 317 27.34 12.54 7.74
C LEU A 317 28.60 12.19 6.92
N GLY A 318 29.80 12.51 7.41
CA GLY A 318 31.07 12.17 6.78
C GLY A 318 31.52 10.72 6.99
N GLU A 319 30.90 9.97 7.89
CA GLU A 319 31.20 8.55 8.09
C GLU A 319 30.56 7.68 7.00
N ARG A 320 31.19 6.53 6.71
CA ARG A 320 30.72 5.56 5.69
C ARG A 320 29.27 5.15 5.94
N PRO A 321 28.31 5.48 5.05
CA PRO A 321 26.94 5.00 5.14
C PRO A 321 26.87 3.49 4.88
N ALA A 322 25.81 2.85 5.38
CA ALA A 322 25.64 1.40 5.21
C ALA A 322 25.37 0.97 3.76
N CYS A 323 24.83 1.84 2.90
CA CYS A 323 24.58 1.54 1.49
C CYS A 323 25.87 1.33 0.70
N ASP A 324 27.02 1.82 1.20
CA ASP A 324 28.35 1.52 0.65
C ASP A 324 28.78 0.06 0.86
N LEU A 325 28.00 -0.75 1.60
CA LEU A 325 28.19 -2.20 1.70
C LEU A 325 27.58 -2.96 0.51
N LEU A 326 26.89 -2.26 -0.39
CA LEU A 326 26.29 -2.77 -1.61
C LEU A 326 27.17 -2.38 -2.81
N GLU A 327 27.30 -3.27 -3.79
CA GLU A 327 28.03 -2.99 -5.04
C GLU A 327 27.27 -1.99 -5.92
N GLU A 328 25.95 -2.16 -6.04
CA GLU A 328 25.08 -1.31 -6.87
C GLU A 328 23.91 -0.73 -6.03
N PRO A 329 24.17 0.21 -5.10
CA PRO A 329 23.14 0.75 -4.22
C PRO A 329 21.97 1.37 -5.02
N GLY A 330 22.24 2.02 -6.15
CA GLY A 330 21.18 2.62 -6.99
C GLY A 330 20.22 1.61 -7.62
N ALA A 331 20.67 0.39 -7.92
CA ALA A 331 19.80 -0.67 -8.44
C ALA A 331 18.90 -1.25 -7.32
N VAL A 332 19.46 -1.36 -6.12
CA VAL A 332 18.75 -1.83 -4.92
C VAL A 332 17.68 -0.82 -4.47
N ASP A 333 18.01 0.49 -4.42
CA ASP A 333 17.05 1.56 -4.11
C ASP A 333 15.88 1.57 -5.12
N ARG A 334 16.20 1.39 -6.41
CA ARG A 334 15.19 1.31 -7.46
C ARG A 334 14.20 0.16 -7.22
N ALA A 335 14.71 -1.02 -6.86
CA ALA A 335 13.88 -2.18 -6.55
C ALA A 335 13.06 -1.98 -5.27
N ALA A 336 13.66 -1.39 -4.23
CA ALA A 336 12.97 -1.06 -2.98
C ALA A 336 11.86 -0.02 -3.19
N SER A 337 12.09 0.99 -4.04
CA SER A 337 11.11 2.02 -4.40
C SER A 337 9.90 1.45 -5.16
N LEU A 338 10.12 0.56 -6.13
CA LEU A 338 9.02 -0.14 -6.80
C LEU A 338 8.21 -0.99 -5.82
N LEU A 339 8.90 -1.70 -4.92
CA LEU A 339 8.25 -2.46 -3.86
C LEU A 339 7.45 -1.54 -2.93
N ALA A 340 7.98 -0.37 -2.57
CA ALA A 340 7.29 0.62 -1.75
C ALA A 340 6.00 1.09 -2.43
N ALA A 341 6.08 1.46 -3.70
CA ALA A 341 4.90 1.89 -4.46
C ALA A 341 3.85 0.78 -4.57
N ARG A 342 4.27 -0.48 -4.72
CA ARG A 342 3.34 -1.61 -4.71
C ARG A 342 2.67 -1.78 -3.35
N LEU A 343 3.42 -1.72 -2.25
CA LEU A 343 2.91 -1.95 -0.91
C LEU A 343 2.02 -0.81 -0.40
N PHE A 344 2.42 0.44 -0.63
CA PHE A 344 1.78 1.61 -0.06
C PHE A 344 0.77 2.28 -0.99
N HIS A 345 0.85 2.05 -2.31
CA HIS A 345 -0.04 2.66 -3.30
C HIS A 345 -0.78 1.65 -4.19
N GLY A 346 -0.38 0.37 -4.22
CA GLY A 346 -0.91 -0.60 -5.17
C GLY A 346 -0.38 -0.39 -6.60
N GLY A 347 0.81 0.20 -6.73
CA GLY A 347 1.47 0.39 -8.02
C GLY A 347 1.85 -0.95 -8.71
N PRO A 348 2.06 -0.94 -10.04
CA PRO A 348 2.54 -2.10 -10.79
C PRO A 348 3.87 -2.65 -10.26
N ALA A 349 4.08 -3.96 -10.41
CA ALA A 349 5.33 -4.61 -10.00
C ALA A 349 6.52 -4.24 -10.89
N GLU A 350 6.26 -3.91 -12.16
CA GLU A 350 7.28 -3.56 -13.16
C GLU A 350 7.05 -2.17 -13.75
N PRO A 351 8.11 -1.46 -14.16
CA PRO A 351 7.99 -0.21 -14.91
C PRO A 351 7.24 -0.39 -16.22
N GLY A 352 6.56 0.66 -16.66
CA GLY A 352 5.81 0.67 -17.92
C GLY A 352 5.61 2.08 -18.48
N PRO A 353 4.96 2.23 -19.64
CA PRO A 353 4.71 3.54 -20.25
C PRO A 353 3.89 4.46 -19.33
N ASP A 354 2.89 3.89 -18.64
CA ASP A 354 2.04 4.60 -17.67
C ASP A 354 2.60 4.55 -16.23
N TRP A 355 3.79 3.96 -16.05
CA TRP A 355 4.43 3.76 -14.74
C TRP A 355 5.95 3.95 -14.84
N SER A 356 6.37 5.20 -14.96
CA SER A 356 7.76 5.54 -15.31
C SER A 356 8.56 6.09 -14.13
N PRO A 357 9.87 5.79 -14.06
CA PRO A 357 10.73 6.34 -13.01
C PRO A 357 10.89 7.86 -13.16
N VAL A 358 11.04 8.55 -12.03
CA VAL A 358 11.44 9.96 -11.99
C VAL A 358 12.71 10.10 -11.15
N GLY A 359 13.63 10.96 -11.61
CA GLY A 359 14.81 11.36 -10.84
C GLY A 359 14.55 12.64 -10.06
N TRP A 360 15.32 12.86 -8.99
CA TRP A 360 15.11 14.03 -8.12
C TRP A 360 15.32 15.37 -8.83
N GLN A 361 16.16 15.41 -9.87
CA GLN A 361 16.36 16.61 -10.70
C GLN A 361 15.14 16.95 -11.55
N GLN A 362 14.39 15.95 -12.01
CA GLN A 362 13.19 16.12 -12.86
C GLN A 362 11.90 16.18 -12.05
N TYR A 363 11.96 15.91 -10.75
CA TYR A 363 10.80 15.82 -9.88
C TYR A 363 9.96 17.12 -9.86
N PRO A 364 10.54 18.33 -9.76
CA PRO A 364 9.76 19.57 -9.78
C PRO A 364 8.93 19.73 -11.05
N GLU A 365 9.49 19.44 -12.22
CA GLU A 365 8.79 19.59 -13.49
C GLU A 365 7.82 18.43 -13.75
N GLU A 366 8.25 17.19 -13.58
CA GLU A 366 7.44 16.01 -13.93
C GLU A 366 6.33 15.69 -12.93
N VAL A 367 6.49 16.11 -11.67
CA VAL A 367 5.54 15.83 -10.58
C VAL A 367 4.88 17.09 -10.06
N VAL A 368 5.65 18.10 -9.62
CA VAL A 368 5.08 19.28 -8.94
C VAL A 368 4.29 20.15 -9.90
N ASP A 369 4.89 20.59 -11.01
CA ASP A 369 4.21 21.40 -12.02
C ASP A 369 3.02 20.65 -12.62
N ARG A 370 3.22 19.38 -13.00
CA ARG A 370 2.15 18.54 -13.54
C ARG A 370 0.98 18.35 -12.57
N LYS A 371 1.25 18.14 -11.28
CA LYS A 371 0.23 18.06 -10.24
C LYS A 371 -0.57 19.36 -10.20
N TRP A 372 0.09 20.51 -10.11
CA TRP A 372 -0.58 21.79 -10.03
C TRP A 372 -1.45 22.06 -11.26
N ARG A 373 -0.95 21.78 -12.46
CA ARG A 373 -1.72 21.96 -13.70
C ARG A 373 -2.96 21.07 -13.75
N LEU A 374 -2.86 19.81 -13.31
CA LEU A 374 -4.01 18.90 -13.25
C LEU A 374 -5.06 19.34 -12.21
N GLU A 375 -4.63 19.81 -11.04
CA GLU A 375 -5.52 20.35 -10.00
C GLU A 375 -6.20 21.64 -10.48
N ALA A 376 -5.45 22.55 -11.12
CA ALA A 376 -5.99 23.77 -11.71
C ALA A 376 -6.97 23.47 -12.88
N ALA A 377 -6.65 22.50 -13.74
CA ALA A 377 -7.55 22.00 -14.79
C ALA A 377 -8.85 21.45 -14.21
N ARG A 378 -8.76 20.69 -13.11
CA ARG A 378 -9.93 20.16 -12.42
C ARG A 378 -10.80 21.28 -11.86
N LEU A 379 -10.18 22.28 -11.22
CA LEU A 379 -10.89 23.43 -10.69
C LEU A 379 -11.68 24.15 -11.79
N HIS A 380 -11.04 24.44 -12.92
CA HIS A 380 -11.73 25.09 -14.04
C HIS A 380 -12.84 24.23 -14.64
N ARG A 381 -12.64 22.91 -14.82
CA ARG A 381 -13.72 22.01 -15.25
C ARG A 381 -14.92 22.05 -14.31
N VAL A 382 -14.68 22.14 -13.00
CA VAL A 382 -15.76 22.30 -12.01
C VAL A 382 -16.45 23.64 -12.18
N LEU A 383 -15.69 24.74 -12.33
CA LEU A 383 -16.23 26.08 -12.53
C LEU A 383 -17.09 26.18 -13.80
N ASP A 384 -16.64 25.58 -14.90
CA ASP A 384 -17.34 25.59 -16.19
C ASP A 384 -18.64 24.76 -16.16
N ALA A 385 -18.73 23.78 -15.27
CA ALA A 385 -19.94 22.97 -15.09
C ALA A 385 -20.98 23.63 -14.17
N LEU A 386 -20.64 24.74 -13.50
CA LEU A 386 -21.57 25.45 -12.63
C LEU A 386 -22.38 26.47 -13.44
N PRO A 387 -23.67 26.66 -13.13
CA PRO A 387 -24.46 27.67 -13.79
C PRO A 387 -23.85 29.06 -13.52
N PRO A 388 -23.89 29.98 -14.52
CA PRO A 388 -23.58 31.38 -14.30
C PRO A 388 -24.39 31.89 -13.12
N PHE A 389 -23.79 32.77 -12.31
CA PHE A 389 -24.53 33.38 -11.22
C PHE A 389 -25.65 34.23 -11.81
N THR A 390 -26.89 33.75 -11.75
CA THR A 390 -28.05 34.60 -11.95
C THR A 390 -28.19 35.41 -10.68
N ASP A 391 -27.98 36.72 -10.77
CA ASP A 391 -28.28 37.65 -9.68
C ASP A 391 -29.66 37.33 -9.11
N GLY A 392 -29.67 36.84 -7.88
CA GLY A 392 -30.88 36.65 -7.11
C GLY A 392 -31.51 38.01 -6.86
N GLY A 393 -32.53 38.35 -7.64
CA GLY A 393 -33.61 39.25 -7.27
C GLY A 393 -33.20 40.69 -6.97
N ARG A 394 -33.01 41.49 -8.02
CA ARG A 394 -33.41 42.90 -7.92
C ARG A 394 -34.94 42.91 -7.86
N PRO A 395 -35.61 43.41 -6.80
CA PRO A 395 -37.06 43.52 -6.80
C PRO A 395 -37.44 44.48 -7.92
N GLY A 396 -37.96 43.90 -9.00
CA GLY A 396 -38.53 44.62 -10.12
C GLY A 396 -39.64 45.51 -9.58
N ARG A 397 -39.44 46.81 -9.82
CA ARG A 397 -40.40 47.90 -9.66
C ARG A 397 -41.80 47.42 -10.05
N ALA A 398 -42.73 47.54 -9.09
CA ALA A 398 -44.15 47.32 -9.30
C ALA A 398 -44.66 48.15 -10.48
N GLU A 399 -45.40 47.52 -11.39
CA GLU A 399 -46.46 48.18 -12.15
C GLU A 399 -47.81 47.49 -11.87
N PRO A 400 -48.92 48.24 -11.76
CA PRO A 400 -50.19 47.75 -11.21
C PRO A 400 -51.29 47.48 -12.27
N GLY A 401 -52.20 46.56 -11.93
CA GLY A 401 -53.53 46.32 -12.54
C GLY A 401 -53.51 45.30 -13.68
N GLY A 402 -54.14 44.12 -13.63
CA GLY A 402 -55.50 43.74 -13.17
C GLY A 402 -56.41 43.54 -14.41
N PRO A 403 -57.45 42.66 -14.45
CA PRO A 403 -58.01 41.81 -13.39
C PRO A 403 -58.17 40.29 -13.73
N GLU A 404 -58.47 39.54 -12.66
CA GLU A 404 -59.09 38.19 -12.55
C GLU A 404 -60.17 37.88 -13.61
N GLU A 405 -60.45 36.64 -14.03
CA GLU A 405 -60.92 35.48 -13.22
C GLU A 405 -61.08 34.19 -14.15
N PRO A 406 -61.63 33.02 -13.73
CA PRO A 406 -60.95 31.86 -13.14
C PRO A 406 -61.09 30.52 -13.95
N GLY A 407 -60.34 29.47 -13.56
CA GLY A 407 -60.88 28.09 -13.57
C GLY A 407 -59.99 26.93 -14.07
N ALA A 408 -59.76 25.99 -13.15
CA ALA A 408 -59.76 24.52 -13.32
C ALA A 408 -58.59 23.78 -14.01
N ALA A 409 -57.75 23.18 -13.16
CA ALA A 409 -57.43 21.75 -13.04
C ALA A 409 -57.41 20.83 -14.29
N GLY A 410 -56.29 20.09 -14.43
CA GLY A 410 -56.29 18.70 -14.92
C GLY A 410 -55.33 18.40 -16.07
N ASP A 411 -54.18 17.80 -15.75
CA ASP A 411 -53.48 16.80 -16.58
C ASP A 411 -53.87 15.41 -16.01
N PRO A 412 -53.66 14.23 -16.65
CA PRO A 412 -52.98 13.94 -17.93
C PRO A 412 -53.67 12.88 -18.83
N ASP A 413 -53.23 12.76 -20.09
CA ASP A 413 -52.84 11.51 -20.79
C ASP A 413 -52.87 11.63 -22.33
N GLY A 414 -51.93 10.94 -23.01
CA GLY A 414 -52.23 10.30 -24.30
C GLY A 414 -51.32 10.57 -25.51
N LEU A 415 -50.23 9.80 -25.60
CA LEU A 415 -49.88 8.89 -26.72
C LEU A 415 -49.57 9.39 -28.17
N VAL A 416 -48.41 8.90 -28.67
CA VAL A 416 -47.93 8.60 -30.06
C VAL A 416 -47.94 9.70 -31.13
N ALA A 417 -47.10 9.74 -32.18
CA ALA A 417 -45.78 9.24 -32.60
C ALA A 417 -45.69 9.48 -34.13
N ALA A 418 -44.46 9.58 -34.65
CA ALA A 418 -44.02 9.22 -36.02
C ALA A 418 -43.98 10.28 -37.14
N GLY A 419 -42.84 10.22 -37.86
CA GLY A 419 -42.58 10.79 -39.19
C GLY A 419 -41.32 11.65 -39.16
N GLY A 420 -40.13 11.23 -39.58
CA GLY A 420 -39.77 10.23 -40.58
C GLY A 420 -38.82 10.91 -41.57
N ALA A 421 -37.54 10.55 -41.50
CA ALA A 421 -36.44 11.05 -42.33
C ALA A 421 -36.48 10.51 -43.77
N ALA A 422 -35.91 11.27 -44.73
CA ALA A 422 -35.10 10.77 -45.87
C ALA A 422 -34.65 11.92 -46.82
N ASP A 423 -33.41 12.39 -46.63
CA ASP A 423 -32.22 12.35 -47.52
C ASP A 423 -32.37 11.88 -49.02
N PRO A 424 -31.31 11.89 -49.86
CA PRO A 424 -30.42 12.96 -50.36
C PRO A 424 -30.29 12.93 -51.92
N SER A 425 -29.50 13.84 -52.49
CA SER A 425 -28.84 13.62 -53.79
C SER A 425 -27.53 14.43 -53.87
N GLY A 426 -26.38 13.74 -53.90
CA GLY A 426 -25.08 14.27 -54.34
C GLY A 426 -24.97 14.30 -55.88
N PRO A 427 -23.77 14.34 -56.52
CA PRO A 427 -22.43 14.16 -55.93
C PRO A 427 -21.27 15.07 -56.48
N ALA A 428 -20.15 15.02 -55.74
CA ALA A 428 -18.72 14.86 -56.11
C ALA A 428 -17.94 15.75 -57.13
N ALA A 429 -16.83 16.31 -56.59
CA ALA A 429 -15.42 16.26 -57.04
C ALA A 429 -14.87 17.20 -58.15
N ALA A 430 -13.80 17.96 -57.82
CA ALA A 430 -12.42 17.79 -58.34
C ALA A 430 -11.47 19.02 -58.12
N TYR A 431 -10.32 18.75 -57.50
CA TYR A 431 -8.93 19.18 -57.79
C TYR A 431 -8.54 20.63 -58.23
N GLY A 432 -7.70 21.28 -57.40
CA GLY A 432 -6.40 21.89 -57.80
C GLY A 432 -6.32 23.37 -58.25
N PRO A 433 -5.14 24.02 -58.17
CA PRO A 433 -4.97 25.32 -57.48
C PRO A 433 -4.52 26.50 -58.36
N ALA A 434 -4.80 27.75 -57.95
CA ALA A 434 -3.99 28.94 -58.26
C ALA A 434 -4.40 30.20 -57.46
N VAL A 435 -3.35 30.92 -57.06
CA VAL A 435 -3.22 32.25 -56.41
C VAL A 435 -3.87 33.43 -57.15
N ALA A 436 -4.51 34.36 -56.41
CA ALA A 436 -4.11 35.78 -56.22
C ALA A 436 -5.29 36.73 -55.85
N GLU A 437 -5.11 37.42 -54.72
CA GLU A 437 -5.52 38.79 -54.34
C GLU A 437 -6.98 39.31 -54.45
N GLY A 438 -7.48 39.81 -53.30
CA GLY A 438 -8.08 41.15 -53.24
C GLY A 438 -9.50 41.29 -52.67
N LEU A 439 -9.61 41.85 -51.43
CA LEU A 439 -10.77 42.54 -50.82
C LEU A 439 -12.02 41.65 -50.52
N VAL A 440 -12.69 41.65 -49.36
CA VAL A 440 -13.15 42.70 -48.43
C VAL A 440 -13.41 42.05 -47.06
N ALA A 441 -13.23 42.83 -46.00
CA ALA A 441 -13.57 42.51 -44.61
C ALA A 441 -14.97 41.87 -44.44
N GLY A 442 -14.98 40.72 -43.78
CA GLY A 442 -16.14 40.14 -43.12
C GLY A 442 -15.69 39.67 -41.74
N GLU A 443 -16.01 40.46 -40.72
CA GLU A 443 -15.83 40.10 -39.31
C GLU A 443 -16.53 38.77 -39.03
N PRO A 444 -15.84 37.74 -38.51
CA PRO A 444 -16.54 36.67 -37.84
C PRO A 444 -17.09 37.25 -36.54
N SER A 445 -18.41 37.40 -36.50
CA SER A 445 -19.21 37.68 -35.32
C SER A 445 -18.65 36.91 -34.12
N ALA A 446 -18.11 37.67 -33.17
CA ALA A 446 -17.69 37.18 -31.88
C ALA A 446 -18.92 36.62 -31.14
N GLY A 447 -19.04 35.29 -31.12
CA GLY A 447 -19.68 34.61 -30.00
C GLY A 447 -18.88 34.92 -28.72
N PRO A 448 -19.46 34.74 -27.52
CA PRO A 448 -18.75 35.07 -26.28
C PRO A 448 -17.45 34.27 -26.25
N GLU A 449 -16.34 34.97 -26.35
CA GLU A 449 -15.00 34.42 -26.19
C GLU A 449 -15.02 33.65 -24.87
N SER A 450 -14.80 32.34 -24.91
CA SER A 450 -14.56 31.60 -23.68
C SER A 450 -13.22 32.10 -23.16
N SER A 451 -13.24 33.15 -22.34
CA SER A 451 -12.06 33.62 -21.60
C SER A 451 -11.42 32.40 -20.95
N GLY A 452 -10.17 32.14 -21.34
CA GLY A 452 -9.44 30.94 -20.95
C GLY A 452 -9.35 30.77 -19.43
N PRO A 453 -8.69 29.70 -18.96
CA PRO A 453 -8.51 29.49 -17.52
C PRO A 453 -7.63 30.59 -16.91
N THR A 454 -8.26 31.56 -16.27
CA THR A 454 -7.60 32.68 -15.57
C THR A 454 -7.84 32.58 -14.07
N LEU A 455 -6.89 33.04 -13.27
CA LEU A 455 -7.04 33.11 -11.80
C LEU A 455 -8.16 34.10 -11.39
N VAL A 456 -8.37 35.18 -12.15
CA VAL A 456 -9.48 36.13 -11.91
C VAL A 456 -10.83 35.41 -11.87
N ARG A 457 -11.13 34.53 -12.83
CA ARG A 457 -12.39 33.77 -12.84
C ARG A 457 -12.60 32.91 -11.59
N VAL A 458 -11.52 32.37 -11.02
CA VAL A 458 -11.58 31.62 -9.76
C VAL A 458 -11.93 32.56 -8.61
N ILE A 459 -11.21 33.67 -8.50
CA ILE A 459 -11.44 34.69 -7.46
C ILE A 459 -12.88 35.20 -7.53
N GLU A 460 -13.33 35.68 -8.69
CA GLU A 460 -14.68 36.18 -8.92
C GLU A 460 -15.75 35.17 -8.52
N ARG A 461 -15.55 33.89 -8.84
CA ARG A 461 -16.51 32.85 -8.46
C ARG A 461 -16.58 32.70 -6.94
N LEU A 462 -15.44 32.64 -6.26
CA LEU A 462 -15.39 32.42 -4.81
C LEU A 462 -15.91 33.64 -4.03
N THR A 463 -15.77 34.85 -4.59
CA THR A 463 -16.30 36.08 -4.00
C THR A 463 -17.77 36.37 -4.36
N ALA A 464 -18.39 35.60 -5.26
CA ALA A 464 -19.74 35.89 -5.77
C ALA A 464 -20.87 35.73 -4.74
N GLY A 465 -20.63 35.05 -3.61
CA GLY A 465 -21.59 34.95 -2.52
C GLY A 465 -21.19 33.96 -1.44
N GLU A 466 -21.84 34.05 -0.27
CA GLU A 466 -21.46 33.32 0.95
C GLU A 466 -21.39 31.79 0.80
N ARG A 467 -22.14 31.20 -0.14
CA ARG A 467 -22.17 29.74 -0.38
C ARG A 467 -21.36 29.30 -1.59
N ALA A 468 -20.67 30.21 -2.27
CA ALA A 468 -19.97 29.90 -3.51
C ALA A 468 -18.83 28.91 -3.28
N SER A 469 -17.99 29.15 -2.27
CA SER A 469 -16.90 28.24 -1.88
C SER A 469 -17.41 26.84 -1.51
N ASP A 470 -18.48 26.75 -0.71
CA ASP A 470 -19.04 25.45 -0.29
C ASP A 470 -19.57 24.63 -1.48
N LEU A 471 -20.18 25.30 -2.45
CA LEU A 471 -20.70 24.65 -3.65
C LEU A 471 -19.57 24.16 -4.58
N VAL A 472 -18.51 24.95 -4.77
CA VAL A 472 -17.32 24.52 -5.53
C VAL A 472 -16.61 23.36 -4.80
N ALA A 473 -16.43 23.48 -3.48
CA ALA A 473 -15.83 22.45 -2.63
C ALA A 473 -16.59 21.12 -2.69
N ALA A 474 -17.93 21.15 -2.57
CA ALA A 474 -18.76 19.95 -2.68
C ALA A 474 -18.65 19.30 -4.06
N ARG A 475 -18.61 20.10 -5.13
CA ARG A 475 -18.48 19.59 -6.50
C ARG A 475 -17.10 18.99 -6.76
N LEU A 476 -16.03 19.63 -6.28
CA LEU A 476 -14.66 19.09 -6.33
C LEU A 476 -14.56 17.75 -5.59
N GLY A 477 -15.10 17.66 -4.37
CA GLY A 477 -15.13 16.41 -3.61
C GLY A 477 -15.88 15.30 -4.35
N ALA A 478 -17.01 15.62 -4.98
CA ALA A 478 -17.77 14.64 -5.78
C ALA A 478 -17.03 14.20 -7.06
N GLU A 479 -16.23 15.08 -7.67
CA GLU A 479 -15.39 14.77 -8.84
C GLU A 479 -14.25 13.83 -8.46
N LEU A 480 -13.51 14.16 -7.40
CA LEU A 480 -12.41 13.33 -6.90
C LEU A 480 -12.90 11.95 -6.47
N ALA A 481 -14.01 11.88 -5.73
CA ALA A 481 -14.58 10.59 -5.34
C ALA A 481 -15.00 9.73 -6.55
N ARG A 482 -15.39 10.36 -7.68
CA ARG A 482 -15.68 9.64 -8.94
C ARG A 482 -14.41 9.10 -9.58
N GLU A 483 -13.34 9.89 -9.60
CA GLU A 483 -12.05 9.46 -10.15
C GLU A 483 -11.39 8.37 -9.31
N GLU A 484 -11.39 8.51 -7.98
CA GLU A 484 -10.88 7.49 -7.06
C GLU A 484 -11.63 6.16 -7.24
N ARG A 485 -12.95 6.19 -7.42
CA ARG A 485 -13.75 5.00 -7.73
C ARG A 485 -13.38 4.39 -9.09
N ALA A 486 -13.12 5.22 -10.10
CA ALA A 486 -12.71 4.75 -11.42
C ALA A 486 -11.27 4.20 -11.42
N GLU A 487 -10.38 4.74 -10.61
CA GLU A 487 -9.02 4.24 -10.40
C GLU A 487 -9.04 2.92 -9.63
N ALA A 488 -9.81 2.83 -8.54
CA ALA A 488 -10.01 1.59 -7.80
C ALA A 488 -10.59 0.48 -8.69
N ALA A 489 -11.54 0.81 -9.58
CA ALA A 489 -12.06 -0.14 -10.56
C ALA A 489 -11.00 -0.57 -11.59
N ARG A 490 -10.16 0.35 -12.06
CA ARG A 490 -9.03 0.04 -12.97
C ARG A 490 -7.98 -0.83 -12.28
N GLN A 491 -7.69 -0.57 -11.00
CA GLN A 491 -6.77 -1.38 -10.19
C GLN A 491 -7.33 -2.79 -9.96
N ALA A 492 -8.62 -2.90 -9.62
CA ALA A 492 -9.28 -4.20 -9.46
C ALA A 492 -9.34 -5.01 -10.77
N ALA A 493 -9.47 -4.34 -11.92
CA ALA A 493 -9.46 -5.00 -13.22
C ALA A 493 -8.06 -5.46 -13.68
N ARG A 494 -6.98 -4.96 -13.07
CA ARG A 494 -5.58 -5.33 -13.38
C ARG A 494 -5.13 -6.61 -12.65
N GLU A 495 -6.02 -7.57 -12.42
CA GLU A 495 -5.67 -8.86 -11.78
C GLU A 495 -4.38 -9.45 -12.40
N PRO A 496 -3.49 -10.03 -11.58
CA PRO A 496 -2.21 -10.53 -12.06
C PRO A 496 -2.43 -11.72 -13.00
N VAL A 497 -1.80 -11.67 -14.16
CA VAL A 497 -1.57 -12.84 -15.00
C VAL A 497 -0.88 -13.89 -14.13
N ALA A 498 -1.46 -15.09 -14.04
CA ALA A 498 -0.81 -16.23 -13.42
C ALA A 498 0.45 -16.56 -14.22
N ASP A 499 1.62 -16.20 -13.67
CA ASP A 499 2.89 -16.34 -14.39
C ASP A 499 3.32 -17.81 -14.48
N GLY A 500 3.88 -18.17 -15.65
CA GLY A 500 4.24 -19.53 -16.03
C GLY A 500 5.47 -20.09 -15.26
N PRO A 501 5.74 -21.40 -15.38
CA PRO A 501 6.62 -22.14 -14.46
C PRO A 501 8.14 -21.91 -14.61
N ASP A 502 8.61 -20.85 -15.29
CA ASP A 502 10.03 -20.72 -15.67
C ASP A 502 10.75 -19.41 -15.28
N ALA A 503 10.17 -18.60 -14.38
CA ALA A 503 10.87 -17.46 -13.78
C ALA A 503 11.34 -17.79 -12.35
N GLY A 504 12.65 -17.69 -12.12
CA GLY A 504 13.29 -17.96 -10.82
C GLY A 504 12.70 -17.14 -9.68
N VAL A 505 12.32 -17.82 -8.59
CA VAL A 505 11.77 -17.29 -7.34
C VAL A 505 10.45 -16.52 -7.52
N THR A 506 9.41 -17.29 -7.80
CA THR A 506 8.00 -16.87 -7.73
C THR A 506 7.64 -16.32 -6.35
N TRP A 507 7.31 -15.03 -6.30
CA TRP A 507 6.70 -14.37 -5.15
C TRP A 507 5.46 -15.16 -4.72
N GLY A 508 5.41 -15.59 -3.47
CA GLY A 508 4.24 -16.30 -2.95
C GLY A 508 2.99 -15.43 -3.03
N ASP A 509 1.98 -15.93 -3.74
CA ASP A 509 0.65 -15.36 -4.05
C ASP A 509 -0.23 -15.09 -2.80
N GLY A 510 0.33 -14.41 -1.80
CA GLY A 510 -0.36 -13.96 -0.59
C GLY A 510 -1.11 -12.64 -0.77
N LEU A 511 -0.82 -11.89 -1.83
CA LEU A 511 -1.31 -10.52 -2.06
C LEU A 511 -2.36 -10.49 -3.18
N ALA A 512 -3.29 -11.43 -3.15
CA ALA A 512 -4.44 -11.46 -4.06
C ALA A 512 -5.41 -10.28 -3.82
N ASP A 513 -5.26 -9.55 -2.72
CA ASP A 513 -5.99 -8.31 -2.47
C ASP A 513 -5.01 -7.15 -2.60
N GLY A 514 -4.76 -6.74 -3.86
CA GLY A 514 -3.92 -5.60 -4.25
C GLY A 514 -4.52 -4.23 -3.90
N LEU A 515 -5.08 -4.11 -2.69
CA LEU A 515 -5.55 -2.84 -2.15
C LEU A 515 -4.55 -2.37 -1.09
N PRO A 516 -4.16 -1.09 -1.07
CA PRO A 516 -3.46 -0.55 0.09
C PRO A 516 -4.33 -0.77 1.33
N LEU A 517 -3.77 -1.41 2.35
CA LEU A 517 -4.54 -1.84 3.54
C LEU A 517 -5.18 -0.65 4.27
N PHE A 518 -4.66 0.57 4.07
CA PHE A 518 -5.23 1.84 4.55
C PHE A 518 -4.83 3.01 3.62
N PRO A 519 -5.69 4.04 3.46
CA PRO A 519 -5.29 5.25 2.74
C PRO A 519 -4.16 5.96 3.51
N MET A 520 -3.06 6.27 2.83
CA MET A 520 -1.91 6.97 3.44
C MET A 520 -2.21 8.39 3.92
N GLN A 521 -3.37 8.96 3.54
CA GLN A 521 -3.81 10.26 4.02
C GLN A 521 -5.21 10.15 4.59
N PRO A 522 -5.52 10.85 5.70
CA PRO A 522 -6.89 10.97 6.19
C PRO A 522 -7.78 11.64 5.13
N PRO A 523 -9.09 11.34 5.12
CA PRO A 523 -10.02 11.98 4.21
C PRO A 523 -10.04 13.48 4.48
N ARG A 524 -9.78 14.28 3.44
CA ARG A 524 -9.75 15.74 3.52
C ARG A 524 -11.15 16.33 3.48
N THR A 525 -11.33 17.46 4.14
CA THR A 525 -12.60 18.21 4.04
C THR A 525 -12.73 18.86 2.67
N GLY A 526 -13.97 19.17 2.25
CA GLY A 526 -14.22 19.81 0.95
C GLY A 526 -13.49 21.16 0.81
N ARG A 527 -13.39 21.93 1.90
CA ARG A 527 -12.70 23.23 1.91
C ARG A 527 -11.19 23.10 1.83
N GLU A 528 -10.60 22.11 2.51
CA GLU A 528 -9.16 21.79 2.34
C GLU A 528 -8.85 21.42 0.88
N LEU A 529 -9.71 20.61 0.25
CA LEU A 529 -9.54 20.28 -1.17
C LEU A 529 -9.63 21.53 -2.04
N LEU A 530 -10.60 22.41 -1.81
CA LEU A 530 -10.70 23.67 -2.55
C LEU A 530 -9.46 24.55 -2.36
N ALA A 531 -8.95 24.70 -1.14
CA ALA A 531 -7.73 25.45 -0.86
C ALA A 531 -6.50 24.89 -1.58
N ASP A 532 -6.34 23.56 -1.64
CA ASP A 532 -5.27 22.92 -2.42
C ASP A 532 -5.38 23.26 -3.92
N HIS A 533 -6.60 23.22 -4.48
CA HIS A 533 -6.82 23.49 -5.91
C HIS A 533 -6.64 24.98 -6.26
N VAL A 534 -7.04 25.89 -5.37
CA VAL A 534 -6.77 27.33 -5.52
C VAL A 534 -5.27 27.60 -5.41
N THR A 535 -4.58 26.98 -4.45
CA THR A 535 -3.12 27.06 -4.32
C THR A 535 -2.44 26.60 -5.60
N ALA A 536 -2.85 25.46 -6.16
CA ALA A 536 -2.34 24.95 -7.43
C ALA A 536 -2.55 25.95 -8.58
N MET A 537 -3.72 26.58 -8.68
CA MET A 537 -4.02 27.60 -9.70
C MET A 537 -3.13 28.84 -9.53
N VAL A 538 -2.94 29.32 -8.30
CA VAL A 538 -2.05 30.44 -8.00
C VAL A 538 -0.60 30.11 -8.36
N CYS A 539 -0.12 28.91 -8.01
CA CYS A 539 1.22 28.45 -8.38
C CYS A 539 1.40 28.40 -9.90
N CYS A 540 0.42 27.87 -10.65
CA CYS A 540 0.49 27.85 -12.12
C CYS A 540 0.54 29.27 -12.71
N ALA A 541 -0.29 30.18 -12.20
CA ALA A 541 -0.27 31.58 -12.63
C ALA A 541 1.07 32.26 -12.34
N ALA A 542 1.68 32.00 -11.18
CA ALA A 542 2.99 32.52 -10.82
C ALA A 542 4.10 31.99 -11.74
N VAL A 543 4.08 30.69 -12.06
CA VAL A 543 5.02 30.07 -13.00
C VAL A 543 4.89 30.69 -14.40
N ASP A 544 3.66 30.83 -14.89
CA ASP A 544 3.40 31.29 -16.26
C ASP A 544 3.58 32.81 -16.45
N THR A 545 3.44 33.63 -15.39
CA THR A 545 3.38 35.10 -15.52
C THR A 545 4.44 35.88 -14.74
N ALA A 546 5.01 35.29 -13.68
CA ALA A 546 5.94 35.97 -12.76
C ALA A 546 7.34 35.34 -12.73
N GLY A 547 7.62 34.33 -13.58
CA GLY A 547 8.92 33.66 -13.61
C GLY A 547 9.20 32.81 -12.36
N ALA A 548 8.16 32.42 -11.63
CA ALA A 548 8.30 31.46 -10.55
C ALA A 548 8.61 30.06 -11.11
N ALA A 549 9.14 29.18 -10.26
CA ALA A 549 9.45 27.80 -10.62
C ALA A 549 8.83 26.81 -9.62
N PRO A 550 8.43 25.61 -10.08
CA PRO A 550 8.12 24.51 -9.18
C PRO A 550 9.40 24.10 -8.42
N GLY A 551 9.23 23.69 -7.17
CA GLY A 551 10.31 23.18 -6.35
C GLY A 551 9.85 22.03 -5.44
N LEU A 552 10.82 21.37 -4.82
CA LEU A 552 10.59 20.31 -3.85
C LEU A 552 11.21 20.70 -2.51
N ASP A 553 10.39 20.59 -1.48
CA ASP A 553 10.80 20.56 -0.09
C ASP A 553 10.63 19.13 0.46
N TRP A 554 11.65 18.57 1.07
CA TRP A 554 11.60 17.17 1.50
C TRP A 554 10.64 16.90 2.65
N LEU A 555 10.26 17.93 3.42
CA LEU A 555 9.37 17.79 4.57
C LEU A 555 7.96 18.26 4.27
N ASP A 556 7.83 19.26 3.40
CA ASP A 556 6.54 19.87 3.06
C ASP A 556 6.00 19.43 1.68
N GLY A 557 6.86 18.88 0.83
CA GLY A 557 6.53 18.40 -0.51
C GLY A 557 6.62 19.50 -1.57
N PRO A 558 5.65 19.60 -2.50
CA PRO A 558 5.63 20.63 -3.54
C PRO A 558 5.69 22.06 -2.98
N ILE A 559 6.61 22.89 -3.48
CA ILE A 559 6.75 24.31 -3.10
C ILE A 559 6.91 25.22 -4.31
N LEU A 560 6.54 26.50 -4.16
CA LEU A 560 6.78 27.54 -5.14
C LEU A 560 8.10 28.26 -4.83
N LEU A 561 8.95 28.39 -5.85
CA LEU A 561 10.18 29.16 -5.81
C LEU A 561 10.01 30.47 -6.59
N VAL A 562 10.31 31.61 -5.96
CA VAL A 562 10.34 32.93 -6.60
C VAL A 562 11.75 33.47 -6.44
N GLU A 563 12.42 33.80 -7.55
CA GLU A 563 13.84 34.19 -7.56
C GLU A 563 14.77 33.17 -6.85
N GLY A 564 14.40 31.88 -6.89
CA GLY A 564 15.14 30.79 -6.24
C GLY A 564 14.88 30.65 -4.73
N ALA A 565 14.06 31.50 -4.13
CA ALA A 565 13.66 31.42 -2.72
C ALA A 565 12.28 30.78 -2.56
N ARG A 566 12.12 29.94 -1.54
CA ARG A 566 10.83 29.34 -1.17
C ARG A 566 9.85 30.42 -0.67
N ARG A 567 8.64 30.44 -1.23
CA ARG A 567 7.51 31.22 -0.69
C ARG A 567 6.60 30.32 0.16
N SER A 568 6.47 30.64 1.46
CA SER A 568 5.66 29.88 2.43
C SER A 568 4.45 30.66 2.95
N ASP A 569 4.30 31.91 2.54
CA ASP A 569 3.30 32.87 3.00
C ASP A 569 1.95 32.78 2.25
N LEU A 570 1.87 31.98 1.18
CA LEU A 570 0.68 31.83 0.34
C LEU A 570 -0.53 31.17 1.06
N GLY A 571 -0.29 30.34 2.08
CA GLY A 571 -1.35 29.55 2.71
C GLY A 571 -2.46 30.40 3.35
N HIS A 572 -2.09 31.44 4.08
CA HIS A 572 -3.06 32.31 4.76
C HIS A 572 -3.93 33.11 3.78
N PRO A 573 -3.38 33.78 2.75
CA PRO A 573 -4.19 34.42 1.70
C PRO A 573 -5.19 33.50 1.00
N VAL A 574 -4.80 32.26 0.69
CA VAL A 574 -5.71 31.29 0.05
C VAL A 574 -6.83 30.87 1.00
N LEU A 575 -6.53 30.63 2.28
CA LEU A 575 -7.55 30.30 3.27
C LEU A 575 -8.56 31.43 3.46
N ARG A 576 -8.12 32.70 3.51
CA ARG A 576 -9.01 33.87 3.58
C ARG A 576 -9.97 33.94 2.39
N LEU A 577 -9.50 33.63 1.19
CA LEU A 577 -10.36 33.55 0.01
C LEU A 577 -11.38 32.40 0.11
N VAL A 578 -10.92 31.21 0.53
CA VAL A 578 -11.77 30.01 0.56
C VAL A 578 -12.80 30.05 1.67
N ASP A 579 -12.42 30.47 2.87
CA ASP A 579 -13.27 30.43 4.06
C ASP A 579 -14.17 31.66 4.18
N ASP A 580 -13.65 32.85 3.88
CA ASP A 580 -14.33 34.12 4.10
C ASP A 580 -14.79 34.80 2.79
N GLY A 581 -14.37 34.29 1.63
CA GLY A 581 -14.60 34.98 0.35
C GLY A 581 -13.80 36.28 0.22
N ASP A 582 -12.76 36.47 1.04
CA ASP A 582 -11.95 37.68 1.09
C ASP A 582 -10.74 37.56 0.16
N ALA A 583 -10.82 38.20 -1.01
CA ALA A 583 -9.75 38.21 -2.00
C ALA A 583 -8.63 39.22 -1.73
N GLY A 584 -8.79 40.13 -0.76
CA GLY A 584 -7.85 41.22 -0.50
C GLY A 584 -6.42 40.73 -0.22
N PRO A 585 -6.22 39.86 0.78
CA PRO A 585 -4.89 39.32 1.10
C PRO A 585 -4.23 38.57 -0.05
N LEU A 586 -5.02 37.88 -0.89
CA LEU A 586 -4.49 37.19 -2.05
C LEU A 586 -4.09 38.17 -3.15
N GLY A 587 -4.89 39.22 -3.38
CA GLY A 587 -4.57 40.28 -4.35
C GLY A 587 -3.28 41.01 -4.01
N GLU A 588 -3.06 41.33 -2.73
CA GLU A 588 -1.81 41.93 -2.23
C GLU A 588 -0.61 41.01 -2.51
N TRP A 589 -0.71 39.73 -2.12
CA TRP A 589 0.35 38.74 -2.36
C TRP A 589 0.67 38.57 -3.86
N LEU A 590 -0.35 38.51 -4.71
CA LEU A 590 -0.17 38.42 -6.17
C LEU A 590 0.56 39.64 -6.73
N GLY A 591 0.22 40.84 -6.24
CA GLY A 591 0.87 42.09 -6.61
C GLY A 591 2.35 42.14 -6.20
N GLU A 592 2.68 41.67 -5.00
CA GLU A 592 4.06 41.60 -4.51
C GLU A 592 4.93 40.65 -5.33
N VAL A 593 4.40 39.50 -5.74
CA VAL A 593 5.12 38.50 -6.56
C VAL A 593 5.13 38.91 -8.04
N GLY A 594 4.24 39.80 -8.47
CA GLY A 594 4.10 40.22 -9.87
C GLY A 594 3.28 39.25 -10.72
N VAL A 595 2.42 38.44 -10.10
CA VAL A 595 1.52 37.51 -10.80
C VAL A 595 0.43 38.28 -11.50
N ARG A 596 0.12 37.90 -12.76
CA ARG A 596 -0.93 38.53 -13.57
C ARG A 596 -2.17 37.62 -13.62
N PRO A 597 -3.14 37.78 -12.70
CA PRO A 597 -4.26 36.86 -12.57
C PRO A 597 -5.22 36.86 -13.77
N GLU A 598 -5.20 37.92 -14.57
CA GLU A 598 -6.00 38.11 -15.78
C GLU A 598 -5.48 37.34 -16.99
N LYS A 599 -4.21 36.89 -16.96
CA LYS A 599 -3.64 36.13 -18.06
C LYS A 599 -4.08 34.67 -18.03
N PRO A 600 -4.33 34.05 -19.20
CA PRO A 600 -4.66 32.64 -19.25
C PRO A 600 -3.46 31.79 -18.81
N VAL A 601 -3.74 30.78 -18.00
CA VAL A 601 -2.79 29.81 -17.47
C VAL A 601 -2.78 28.56 -18.34
N ARG A 602 -1.62 27.96 -18.56
CA ARG A 602 -1.50 26.70 -19.31
C ARG A 602 -1.83 25.53 -18.39
N LEU A 603 -2.90 24.79 -18.68
CA LEU A 603 -3.40 23.75 -17.78
C LEU A 603 -3.07 22.32 -18.22
N VAL A 604 -2.48 22.13 -19.41
CA VAL A 604 -2.00 20.83 -19.92
C VAL A 604 -0.80 21.05 -20.83
#